data_AF-A0A8T4UUU8-F1
#
_entry.id   AF-A0A8T4UUU8-F1
#
_cell.length_a   1.000
_cell.length_b   1.000
_cell.length_c   1.000
_cell.angle_alpha   90.00
_cell.angle_beta   90.00
_cell.angle_gamma   90.00
#
_symmetry.space_group_name_H-M   'P 1'
#
loop_
_entity.id
_entity.type
_entity.pdbx_description
1 polymer ?
#
loop_
_entity_poly.entity_id
_entity_poly.type
_entity_poly.pdbx_seq_one_letter_code
_entity_poly.pdbx_strand_id
1 'polypeptide(L)'
;MAMRERIRAYMKKISAYNRISHSDEIGRRYFAMNAFDGILTTLGILFGSYAGNIREPHVVFITGMGAAVAMGVSGFWGAYETERAERSRDLKELEDATLRSLADTEISRAGDFAVWTASIIDGVSPFAAAMLVIFPFFLPLSIERMYLSATVLAFLSLAALGAYLGSLSKKSMTKGALKMVLAGVISAAISVLLIGKAV
;
A
#
# COMPACT_ATOMS: atom_id res chain seq x y z
N MET A 1 25.09 28.19 -2.40
CA MET A 1 24.06 28.51 -3.42
C MET A 1 23.81 27.35 -4.40
N ALA A 2 24.84 26.66 -4.91
CA ALA A 2 24.70 25.56 -5.86
C ALA A 2 23.77 24.40 -5.44
N MET A 3 23.72 24.05 -4.13
CA MET A 3 22.82 23.00 -3.61
C MET A 3 21.34 23.37 -3.77
N ARG A 4 20.97 24.62 -3.51
CA ARG A 4 19.58 25.10 -3.63
C ARG A 4 19.13 25.20 -5.09
N GLU A 5 20.05 25.48 -6.01
CA GLU A 5 19.76 25.48 -7.45
C GLU A 5 19.62 24.07 -8.01
N ARG A 6 20.49 23.12 -7.60
CA ARG A 6 20.34 21.70 -7.91
C ARG A 6 19.00 21.15 -7.43
N ILE A 7 18.62 21.45 -6.19
CA ILE A 7 17.31 21.02 -5.64
C ILE A 7 16.17 21.62 -6.46
N ARG A 8 16.21 22.92 -6.80
CA ARG A 8 15.16 23.55 -7.63
C ARG A 8 15.08 22.97 -9.04
N ALA A 9 16.21 22.66 -9.66
CA ALA A 9 16.25 22.01 -10.98
C ALA A 9 15.68 20.59 -10.91
N TYR A 10 16.02 19.83 -9.86
CA TYR A 10 15.49 18.48 -9.63
C TYR A 10 13.98 18.50 -9.38
N MET A 11 13.49 19.43 -8.57
CA MET A 11 12.06 19.63 -8.30
C MET A 11 11.29 20.00 -9.57
N LYS A 12 11.85 20.87 -10.43
CA LYS A 12 11.25 21.18 -11.75
C LYS A 12 11.18 19.94 -12.65
N LYS A 13 12.21 19.09 -12.64
CA LYS A 13 12.24 17.85 -13.42
C LYS A 13 11.20 16.84 -12.93
N ILE A 14 11.09 16.64 -11.61
CA ILE A 14 10.05 15.80 -11.00
C ILE A 14 8.64 16.33 -11.36
N SER A 15 8.44 17.65 -11.26
CA SER A 15 7.15 18.25 -11.63
C SER A 15 6.81 18.06 -13.11
N ALA A 16 7.81 18.11 -14.00
CA ALA A 16 7.61 17.86 -15.42
C ALA A 16 7.24 16.39 -15.68
N TYR A 17 7.92 15.44 -15.03
CA TYR A 17 7.59 14.01 -15.13
C TYR A 17 6.23 13.69 -14.56
N ASN A 18 5.90 14.18 -13.37
CA ASN A 18 4.55 14.03 -12.80
C ASN A 18 3.47 14.54 -13.76
N ARG A 19 3.68 15.66 -14.46
CA ARG A 19 2.69 16.18 -15.41
C ARG A 19 2.55 15.34 -16.68
N ILE A 20 3.64 14.70 -17.13
CA ILE A 20 3.65 13.87 -18.35
C ILE A 20 3.07 12.49 -18.05
N SER A 21 3.40 11.91 -16.90
CA SER A 21 3.04 10.52 -16.56
C SER A 21 1.93 10.39 -15.52
N HIS A 22 1.44 11.49 -14.94
CA HIS A 22 0.41 11.49 -13.89
C HIS A 22 0.78 10.59 -12.69
N SER A 23 2.08 10.47 -12.41
CA SER A 23 2.62 9.57 -11.37
C SER A 23 2.14 9.90 -9.95
N ASP A 24 1.63 11.11 -9.70
CA ASP A 24 1.01 11.48 -8.42
C ASP A 24 -0.36 10.81 -8.24
N GLU A 25 -1.16 10.70 -9.29
CA GLU A 25 -2.45 10.00 -9.24
C GLU A 25 -2.26 8.50 -9.10
N ILE A 26 -1.34 7.97 -9.90
CA ILE A 26 -0.91 6.57 -9.84
C ILE A 26 -0.41 6.23 -8.43
N GLY A 27 0.47 7.05 -7.88
CA GLY A 27 1.00 6.88 -6.53
C GLY A 27 -0.08 6.93 -5.44
N ARG A 28 -1.04 7.88 -5.51
CA ARG A 28 -2.16 7.92 -4.55
C ARG A 28 -3.02 6.66 -4.61
N ARG A 29 -3.28 6.14 -5.81
CA ARG A 29 -4.07 4.93 -6.03
C ARG A 29 -3.36 3.70 -5.43
N TYR A 30 -2.10 3.48 -5.80
CA TYR A 30 -1.31 2.36 -5.30
C TYR A 30 -1.06 2.45 -3.79
N PHE A 31 -0.84 3.65 -3.25
CA PHE A 31 -0.72 3.83 -1.82
C PHE A 31 -1.99 3.35 -1.11
N ALA A 32 -3.16 3.85 -1.52
CA ALA A 32 -4.39 3.57 -0.80
C ALA A 32 -4.86 2.11 -0.94
N MET A 33 -4.72 1.54 -2.14
CA MET A 33 -5.06 0.13 -2.40
C MET A 33 -4.19 -0.80 -1.55
N ASN A 34 -2.87 -0.64 -1.59
CA ASN A 34 -2.00 -1.57 -0.88
C ASN A 34 -1.90 -1.30 0.63
N ALA A 35 -2.05 -0.05 1.09
CA ALA A 35 -2.17 0.22 2.52
C ALA A 35 -3.37 -0.52 3.12
N PHE A 36 -4.50 -0.53 2.39
CA PHE A 36 -5.69 -1.26 2.78
C PHE A 36 -5.40 -2.76 2.88
N ASP A 37 -4.75 -3.34 1.86
CA ASP A 37 -4.40 -4.78 1.84
C ASP A 37 -3.46 -5.16 3.00
N GLY A 38 -2.46 -4.33 3.29
CA GLY A 38 -1.56 -4.54 4.43
C GLY A 38 -2.29 -4.56 5.77
N ILE A 39 -3.23 -3.62 5.98
CA ILE A 39 -4.04 -3.57 7.21
C ILE A 39 -4.99 -4.77 7.30
N LEU A 40 -5.69 -5.09 6.20
CA LEU A 40 -6.70 -6.14 6.17
C LEU A 40 -6.08 -7.54 6.35
N THR A 41 -4.94 -7.79 5.69
CA THR A 41 -4.19 -9.04 5.85
C THR A 41 -3.72 -9.21 7.28
N THR A 42 -3.20 -8.14 7.89
CA THR A 42 -2.76 -8.17 9.28
C THR A 42 -3.93 -8.39 10.24
N LEU A 43 -5.08 -7.73 10.01
CA LEU A 43 -6.32 -8.01 10.75
C LEU A 43 -6.73 -9.47 10.67
N GLY A 44 -6.66 -10.08 9.48
CA GLY A 44 -6.92 -11.51 9.30
C GLY A 44 -5.99 -12.39 10.15
N ILE A 45 -4.69 -12.06 10.20
CA ILE A 45 -3.71 -12.74 11.06
C ILE A 45 -4.05 -12.55 12.55
N LEU A 46 -4.41 -11.34 12.97
CA LEU A 46 -4.77 -11.05 14.36
C LEU A 46 -6.00 -11.84 14.80
N PHE A 47 -7.10 -11.72 14.07
CA PHE A 47 -8.35 -12.41 14.43
C PHE A 47 -8.24 -13.92 14.25
N GLY A 48 -7.51 -14.37 13.24
CA GLY A 48 -7.26 -15.80 13.01
C GLY A 48 -6.40 -16.43 14.09
N SER A 49 -5.30 -15.79 14.47
CA SER A 49 -4.44 -16.27 15.57
C SER A 49 -5.18 -16.25 16.92
N TYR A 50 -5.98 -15.22 17.17
CA TYR A 50 -6.80 -15.13 18.38
C TYR A 50 -7.86 -16.24 18.44
N ALA A 51 -8.57 -16.50 17.33
CA ALA A 51 -9.54 -17.60 17.23
C ALA A 51 -8.87 -18.97 17.37
N GLY A 52 -7.65 -19.12 16.84
CA GLY A 52 -6.82 -20.31 17.01
C GLY A 52 -6.17 -20.46 18.38
N ASN A 53 -6.50 -19.58 19.33
CA ASN A 53 -5.97 -19.56 20.70
C ASN A 53 -4.43 -19.50 20.78
N ILE A 54 -3.79 -18.88 19.79
CA ILE A 54 -2.35 -18.61 19.80
C ILE A 54 -2.08 -17.52 20.84
N ARG A 55 -1.22 -17.80 21.82
CA ARG A 55 -0.92 -16.87 22.93
C ARG A 55 0.53 -16.41 22.93
N GLU A 56 1.34 -16.93 22.04
CA GLU A 56 2.74 -16.58 21.89
C GLU A 56 2.91 -15.31 21.03
N PRO A 57 3.31 -14.15 21.60
CA PRO A 57 3.44 -12.90 20.84
C PRO A 57 4.42 -13.01 19.66
N HIS A 58 5.48 -13.79 19.84
CA HIS A 58 6.53 -13.97 18.83
C HIS A 58 5.98 -14.66 17.56
N VAL A 59 5.03 -15.58 17.69
CA VAL A 59 4.42 -16.29 16.55
C VAL A 59 3.61 -15.30 15.71
N VAL A 60 2.79 -14.46 16.37
CA VAL A 60 1.96 -13.46 15.69
C VAL A 60 2.83 -12.42 14.99
N PHE A 61 3.89 -11.96 15.66
CA PHE A 61 4.82 -10.98 15.10
C PHE A 61 5.57 -11.54 13.88
N ILE A 62 6.16 -12.75 13.98
CA ILE A 62 6.90 -13.37 12.86
C ILE A 62 5.96 -13.66 11.69
N THR A 63 4.74 -14.14 11.96
CA THR A 63 3.73 -14.40 10.91
C THR A 63 3.32 -13.11 10.21
N GLY A 64 3.00 -12.06 10.98
CA GLY A 64 2.64 -10.75 10.43
C GLY A 64 3.79 -10.09 9.66
N MET A 65 5.02 -10.19 10.18
CA MET A 65 6.20 -9.68 9.50
C MET A 65 6.53 -10.45 8.22
N GLY A 66 6.43 -11.78 8.24
CA GLY A 66 6.58 -12.60 7.04
C GLY A 66 5.57 -12.24 5.97
N ALA A 67 4.29 -12.09 6.34
CA ALA A 67 3.24 -11.65 5.43
C ALA A 67 3.49 -10.23 4.88
N ALA A 68 3.92 -9.29 5.73
CA ALA A 68 4.25 -7.92 5.32
C ALA A 68 5.42 -7.87 4.33
N VAL A 69 6.49 -8.62 4.58
CA VAL A 69 7.64 -8.71 3.67
C VAL A 69 7.21 -9.34 2.34
N ALA A 70 6.44 -10.43 2.39
CA ALA A 70 5.93 -11.08 1.18
C ALA A 70 5.06 -10.14 0.35
N MET A 71 4.12 -9.42 0.96
CA MET A 71 3.32 -8.40 0.29
C MET A 71 4.18 -7.27 -0.28
N GLY A 72 5.16 -6.77 0.47
CA GLY A 72 6.01 -5.68 0.00
C GLY A 72 6.87 -6.06 -1.21
N VAL A 73 7.49 -7.26 -1.18
CA VAL A 73 8.27 -7.77 -2.31
C VAL A 73 7.37 -8.07 -3.51
N SER A 74 6.24 -8.74 -3.27
CA SER A 74 5.27 -9.10 -4.32
C SER A 74 4.67 -7.86 -4.97
N GLY A 75 4.31 -6.85 -4.18
CA GLY A 75 3.76 -5.60 -4.68
C GLY A 75 4.79 -4.84 -5.51
N PHE A 76 5.99 -4.63 -4.97
CA PHE A 76 7.07 -3.98 -5.70
C PHE A 76 7.35 -4.64 -7.06
N TRP A 77 7.58 -5.95 -7.07
CA TRP A 77 7.96 -6.67 -8.29
C TRP A 77 6.78 -6.78 -9.26
N GLY A 78 5.57 -7.06 -8.74
CA GLY A 78 4.36 -7.18 -9.55
C GLY A 78 3.98 -5.87 -10.23
N ALA A 79 4.02 -4.76 -9.50
CA ALA A 79 3.78 -3.43 -10.05
C ALA A 79 4.90 -3.03 -11.02
N TYR A 80 6.17 -3.35 -10.75
CA TYR A 80 7.27 -3.05 -11.67
C TYR A 80 7.09 -3.75 -13.02
N GLU A 81 6.90 -5.07 -13.03
CA GLU A 81 6.76 -5.82 -14.27
C GLU A 81 5.51 -5.41 -15.04
N THR A 82 4.39 -5.19 -14.33
CA THR A 82 3.12 -4.81 -14.96
C THR A 82 3.18 -3.39 -15.52
N GLU A 83 3.61 -2.41 -14.74
CA GLU A 83 3.68 -1.01 -15.18
C GLU A 83 4.74 -0.84 -16.27
N ARG A 84 5.86 -1.57 -16.20
CA ARG A 84 6.88 -1.57 -17.25
C ARG A 84 6.35 -2.16 -18.56
N ALA A 85 5.57 -3.25 -18.49
CA ALA A 85 4.98 -3.86 -19.67
C ALA A 85 3.96 -2.92 -20.33
N GLU A 86 3.03 -2.35 -19.56
CA GLU A 86 2.06 -1.37 -20.06
C GLU A 86 2.76 -0.14 -20.64
N ARG A 87 3.75 0.41 -19.93
CA ARG A 87 4.45 1.60 -20.39
C ARG A 87 5.28 1.37 -21.65
N SER A 88 5.87 0.18 -21.79
CA SER A 88 6.58 -0.20 -23.01
C SER A 88 5.62 -0.36 -24.19
N ARG A 89 4.43 -0.91 -23.95
CA ARG A 89 3.37 -1.03 -24.96
C ARG A 89 2.89 0.34 -25.43
N ASP A 90 2.55 1.23 -24.49
CA ASP A 90 2.12 2.60 -24.77
C ASP A 90 3.18 3.37 -25.58
N LEU A 91 4.46 3.23 -25.20
CA LEU A 91 5.56 3.88 -25.92
C LEU A 91 5.66 3.35 -27.35
N LYS A 92 5.53 2.04 -27.54
CA LYS A 92 5.60 1.40 -28.85
C LYS A 92 4.44 1.82 -29.76
N GLU A 93 3.22 1.88 -29.23
CA GLU A 93 2.05 2.38 -29.96
C GLU A 93 2.26 3.83 -30.42
N LEU A 94 2.85 4.69 -29.58
CA LEU A 94 3.21 6.05 -29.97
C LEU A 94 4.31 6.11 -31.04
N GLU A 95 5.33 5.26 -30.94
CA GLU A 95 6.41 5.20 -31.94
C GLU A 95 5.86 4.80 -33.31
N ASP A 96 4.96 3.82 -33.36
CA ASP A 96 4.36 3.33 -34.61
C ASP A 96 3.42 4.39 -35.21
N ALA A 97 2.65 5.11 -34.39
CA ALA A 97 1.79 6.21 -34.85
C ALA A 97 2.57 7.42 -35.36
N THR A 98 3.78 7.66 -34.84
CA THR A 98 4.63 8.80 -35.22
C THR A 98 5.73 8.44 -36.23
N LEU A 99 5.89 7.15 -36.55
CA LEU A 99 6.96 6.59 -37.37
C LEU A 99 8.36 7.03 -36.92
N ARG A 100 8.52 7.25 -35.61
CA ARG A 100 9.76 7.77 -35.01
C ARG A 100 10.03 7.09 -33.67
N SER A 101 11.29 6.75 -33.42
CA SER A 101 11.66 6.22 -32.12
C SER A 101 11.60 7.29 -31.02
N LEU A 102 11.09 6.88 -29.86
CA LEU A 102 10.89 7.70 -28.66
C LEU A 102 11.75 7.24 -27.48
N ALA A 103 12.61 6.23 -27.65
CA ALA A 103 13.43 5.62 -26.58
C ALA A 103 14.27 6.64 -25.78
N ASP A 104 14.80 7.68 -26.42
CA ASP A 104 15.63 8.70 -25.75
C ASP A 104 14.89 10.02 -25.49
N THR A 105 13.56 10.00 -25.52
CA THR A 105 12.74 11.20 -25.29
C THR A 105 12.37 11.38 -23.83
N GLU A 106 11.95 12.61 -23.47
CA GLU A 106 11.38 12.87 -22.14
C GLU A 106 10.11 12.06 -21.87
N ILE A 107 9.41 11.57 -22.90
CA ILE A 107 8.22 10.73 -22.77
C ILE A 107 8.60 9.35 -22.21
N SER A 108 9.64 8.72 -22.77
CA SER A 108 10.17 7.44 -22.27
C SER A 108 10.69 7.60 -20.85
N ARG A 109 11.53 8.61 -20.57
CA ARG A 109 12.05 8.88 -19.22
C ARG A 109 10.96 9.15 -18.19
N ALA A 110 9.90 9.87 -18.56
CA ALA A 110 8.76 10.10 -17.67
C ALA A 110 7.97 8.81 -17.40
N GLY A 111 7.94 7.89 -18.37
CA GLY A 111 7.38 6.55 -18.21
C GLY A 111 8.16 5.73 -17.20
N ASP A 112 9.48 5.62 -17.37
CA ASP A 112 10.33 4.88 -16.43
C ASP A 112 10.22 5.44 -15.00
N PHE A 113 10.14 6.76 -14.88
CA PHE A 113 9.91 7.41 -13.59
C PHE A 113 8.58 7.01 -12.96
N ALA A 114 7.51 6.90 -13.74
CA ALA A 114 6.21 6.43 -13.24
C ALA A 114 6.24 4.97 -12.80
N VAL A 115 6.90 4.09 -13.58
CA VAL A 115 7.11 2.68 -13.22
C VAL A 115 7.77 2.60 -11.85
N TRP A 116 8.93 3.23 -11.67
CA TRP A 116 9.65 3.21 -10.39
C TRP A 116 8.82 3.78 -9.23
N THR A 117 8.13 4.89 -9.48
CA THR A 117 7.30 5.53 -8.45
C THR A 117 6.15 4.62 -8.02
N ALA A 118 5.46 4.01 -8.98
CA ALA A 118 4.37 3.07 -8.74
C ALA A 118 4.87 1.86 -7.94
N SER A 119 5.92 1.19 -8.38
CA SER A 119 6.47 -0.02 -7.73
C SER A 119 6.93 0.23 -6.31
N ILE A 120 7.63 1.34 -6.05
CA ILE A 120 8.09 1.68 -4.70
C ILE A 120 6.90 1.91 -3.77
N ILE A 121 5.91 2.68 -4.21
CA ILE A 121 4.72 2.96 -3.40
C ILE A 121 3.93 1.67 -3.16
N ASP A 122 3.77 0.84 -4.19
CA ASP A 122 3.04 -0.43 -4.15
C ASP A 122 3.67 -1.41 -3.15
N GLY A 123 4.99 -1.52 -3.10
CA GLY A 123 5.67 -2.39 -2.13
C GLY A 123 5.80 -1.81 -0.72
N VAL A 124 6.08 -0.51 -0.59
CA VAL A 124 6.30 0.11 0.74
C VAL A 124 4.99 0.30 1.50
N SER A 125 3.90 0.64 0.81
CA SER A 125 2.60 0.92 1.43
C SER A 125 2.04 -0.24 2.27
N PRO A 126 1.87 -1.47 1.74
CA PRO A 126 1.31 -2.60 2.49
C PRO A 126 2.26 -3.03 3.62
N PHE A 127 3.58 -3.01 3.36
CA PHE A 127 4.58 -3.33 4.37
C PHE A 127 4.50 -2.38 5.56
N ALA A 128 4.52 -1.06 5.31
CA ALA A 128 4.45 -0.06 6.37
C ALA A 128 3.12 -0.12 7.13
N ALA A 129 2.01 -0.33 6.42
CA ALA A 129 0.69 -0.43 7.03
C ALA A 129 0.56 -1.68 7.91
N ALA A 130 1.07 -2.83 7.45
CA ALA A 130 1.11 -4.06 8.24
C ALA A 130 2.03 -3.93 9.47
N MET A 131 3.22 -3.34 9.30
CA MET A 131 4.15 -3.06 10.40
C MET A 131 3.53 -2.18 11.48
N LEU A 132 2.81 -1.13 11.09
CA LEU A 132 2.10 -0.25 12.01
C LEU A 132 1.07 -1.02 12.85
N VAL A 133 0.35 -1.96 12.25
CA VAL A 133 -0.67 -2.76 12.93
C VAL A 133 -0.07 -3.81 13.87
N ILE A 134 1.00 -4.51 13.47
CA ILE A 134 1.63 -5.51 14.35
C ILE A 134 2.54 -4.92 15.42
N PHE A 135 2.88 -3.63 15.33
CA PHE A 135 3.81 -2.95 16.24
C PHE A 135 3.56 -3.23 17.74
N PRO A 136 2.31 -3.29 18.25
CA PRO A 136 2.08 -3.57 19.67
C PRO A 136 2.58 -4.91 20.17
N PHE A 137 2.77 -5.90 19.29
CA PHE A 137 3.36 -7.21 19.66
C PHE A 137 4.85 -7.13 19.98
N PHE A 138 5.50 -6.00 19.67
CA PHE A 138 6.87 -5.72 20.08
C PHE A 138 6.97 -5.05 21.46
N LEU A 139 5.85 -4.53 21.99
CA LEU A 139 5.83 -3.83 23.27
C LEU A 139 5.71 -4.83 24.44
N PRO A 140 6.29 -4.53 25.62
CA PRO A 140 6.18 -5.39 26.80
C PRO A 140 4.81 -5.26 27.47
N LEU A 141 3.76 -5.70 26.77
CA LEU A 141 2.36 -5.69 27.22
C LEU A 141 1.85 -7.12 27.48
N SER A 142 0.71 -7.25 28.18
CA SER A 142 0.02 -8.55 28.24
C SER A 142 -0.53 -8.91 26.86
N ILE A 143 -0.68 -10.20 26.57
CA ILE A 143 -1.14 -10.70 25.26
C ILE A 143 -2.50 -10.10 24.88
N GLU A 144 -3.42 -9.94 25.83
CA GLU A 144 -4.74 -9.33 25.60
C GLU A 144 -4.62 -7.86 25.21
N ARG A 145 -3.70 -7.13 25.85
CA ARG A 145 -3.44 -5.72 25.53
C ARG A 145 -2.77 -5.57 24.18
N MET A 146 -1.89 -6.50 23.79
CA MET A 146 -1.30 -6.54 22.44
C MET A 146 -2.38 -6.71 21.37
N TYR A 147 -3.26 -7.71 21.52
CA TYR A 147 -4.37 -7.94 20.58
C TYR A 147 -5.33 -6.74 20.52
N LEU A 148 -5.72 -6.19 21.66
CA LEU A 148 -6.62 -5.05 21.72
C LEU A 148 -6.01 -3.82 21.04
N SER A 149 -4.76 -3.46 21.39
CA SER A 149 -4.09 -2.29 20.81
C SER A 149 -3.82 -2.44 19.32
N ALA A 150 -3.42 -3.62 18.85
CA ALA A 150 -3.23 -3.90 17.42
C ALA A 150 -4.56 -3.80 16.65
N THR A 151 -5.64 -4.33 17.22
CA THR A 151 -6.99 -4.23 16.63
C THR A 151 -7.45 -2.77 16.54
N VAL A 152 -7.27 -2.00 17.62
CA VAL A 152 -7.61 -0.56 17.63
C VAL A 152 -6.77 0.19 16.58
N LEU A 153 -5.47 -0.06 16.50
CA LEU A 153 -4.60 0.57 15.50
C LEU A 153 -5.03 0.21 14.07
N ALA A 154 -5.40 -1.04 13.82
CA ALA A 154 -5.90 -1.45 12.52
C ALA A 154 -7.18 -0.70 12.12
N PHE A 155 -8.18 -0.65 13.00
CA PHE A 155 -9.43 0.05 12.70
C PHE A 155 -9.24 1.58 12.61
N LEU A 156 -8.37 2.17 13.42
CA LEU A 156 -7.98 3.58 13.27
C LEU A 156 -7.30 3.84 11.94
N SER A 157 -6.42 2.93 11.50
CA SER A 157 -5.74 3.04 10.21
C SER A 157 -6.71 2.90 9.04
N LEU A 158 -7.67 1.96 9.11
CA LEU A 158 -8.75 1.83 8.12
C LEU A 158 -9.64 3.07 8.10
N ALA A 159 -10.01 3.61 9.27
CA ALA A 159 -10.81 4.82 9.36
C ALA A 159 -10.07 6.03 8.77
N ALA A 160 -8.78 6.18 9.08
CA ALA A 160 -7.94 7.25 8.53
C ALA A 160 -7.78 7.12 7.01
N LEU A 161 -7.52 5.91 6.52
CA LEU A 161 -7.39 5.63 5.09
C LEU A 161 -8.71 5.86 4.34
N GLY A 162 -9.83 5.43 4.94
CA GLY A 162 -11.17 5.67 4.39
C GLY A 162 -11.54 7.15 4.40
N ALA A 163 -11.18 7.91 5.45
CA ALA A 163 -11.37 9.35 5.49
C ALA A 163 -10.55 10.07 4.40
N TYR A 164 -9.30 9.64 4.21
CA TYR A 164 -8.42 10.13 3.14
C TYR A 164 -9.03 9.88 1.75
N LEU A 165 -9.46 8.66 1.44
CA LEU A 165 -10.13 8.34 0.18
C LEU A 165 -11.46 9.11 0.01
N GLY A 166 -12.20 9.31 1.09
CA GLY A 166 -13.41 10.14 1.12
C GLY A 166 -13.12 11.58 0.70
N SER A 167 -12.04 12.16 1.24
CA SER A 167 -11.60 13.52 0.90
C SER A 167 -11.16 13.65 -0.56
N LEU A 168 -10.42 12.66 -1.08
CA LEU A 168 -9.97 12.64 -2.48
C LEU A 168 -11.14 12.58 -3.47
N SER A 169 -12.20 11.83 -3.11
CA SER A 169 -13.38 11.68 -3.97
C SER A 169 -14.38 12.84 -3.90
N LYS A 170 -14.04 13.96 -3.22
CA LYS A 170 -14.95 15.08 -2.91
C LYS A 170 -16.26 14.63 -2.26
N LYS A 171 -16.22 13.49 -1.56
CA LYS A 171 -17.34 12.93 -0.80
C LYS A 171 -17.11 13.17 0.69
N SER A 172 -18.06 12.73 1.49
CA SER A 172 -17.95 12.80 2.95
C SER A 172 -16.84 11.88 3.46
N MET A 173 -15.89 12.44 4.22
CA MET A 173 -14.81 11.71 4.89
C MET A 173 -15.34 10.63 5.84
N THR A 174 -16.40 10.95 6.58
CA THR A 174 -17.01 10.01 7.54
C THR A 174 -17.63 8.81 6.84
N LYS A 175 -18.29 9.01 5.70
CA LYS A 175 -18.79 7.89 4.87
C LYS A 175 -17.66 7.01 4.34
N GLY A 176 -16.53 7.61 3.97
CA GLY A 176 -15.33 6.87 3.54
C GLY A 176 -14.74 6.02 4.66
N ALA A 177 -14.54 6.62 5.84
CA ALA A 177 -14.06 5.92 7.04
C ALA A 177 -14.97 4.75 7.42
N LEU A 178 -16.28 4.98 7.46
CA LEU A 178 -17.26 3.95 7.82
C LEU A 178 -17.22 2.75 6.86
N LYS A 179 -17.07 2.99 5.55
CA LYS A 179 -16.96 1.91 4.55
C LYS A 179 -15.73 1.04 4.78
N MET A 180 -14.58 1.65 5.08
CA MET A 180 -13.34 0.91 5.31
C MET A 180 -13.37 0.15 6.64
N VAL A 181 -13.91 0.75 7.70
CA VAL A 181 -14.14 0.05 8.96
C VAL A 181 -15.09 -1.14 8.77
N LEU A 182 -16.18 -0.96 8.00
CA LEU A 182 -17.11 -2.05 7.69
C LEU A 182 -16.41 -3.20 6.94
N ALA A 183 -15.55 -2.89 5.97
CA ALA A 183 -14.76 -3.91 5.29
C ALA A 183 -13.83 -4.66 6.25
N GLY A 184 -13.20 -3.96 7.19
CA GLY A 184 -12.40 -4.57 8.26
C GLY A 184 -13.22 -5.49 9.17
N VAL A 185 -14.43 -5.07 9.57
CA VAL A 185 -15.34 -5.90 10.38
C VAL A 185 -15.77 -7.15 9.62
N ILE A 186 -16.11 -7.03 8.35
CA ILE A 186 -16.48 -8.17 7.49
C ILE A 186 -15.31 -9.15 7.38
N SER A 187 -14.10 -8.65 7.13
CA SER A 187 -12.90 -9.49 7.05
C SER A 187 -12.63 -10.22 8.36
N ALA A 188 -12.66 -9.51 9.49
CA ALA A 188 -12.48 -10.12 10.81
C ALA A 188 -13.54 -11.19 11.10
N ALA A 189 -14.81 -10.93 10.78
CA ALA A 189 -15.89 -11.89 10.95
C ALA A 189 -15.68 -13.15 10.10
N ILE A 190 -15.25 -13.00 8.85
CA ILE A 190 -14.92 -14.13 7.95
C ILE A 190 -13.74 -14.93 8.52
N SER A 191 -12.67 -14.26 8.96
CA SER A 191 -11.49 -14.93 9.54
C SER A 191 -11.86 -15.76 10.77
N VAL A 192 -12.67 -15.22 11.67
CA VAL A 192 -13.15 -15.95 12.86
C VAL A 192 -14.05 -17.11 12.46
N LEU A 193 -14.95 -16.94 11.49
CA LEU A 193 -15.87 -17.99 11.06
C LEU A 193 -15.16 -19.16 10.36
N LEU A 194 -14.12 -18.88 9.58
CA LEU A 194 -13.34 -19.91 8.90
C LEU A 194 -12.48 -20.69 9.88
N ILE A 195 -11.78 -20.00 10.77
CA ILE A 195 -10.80 -20.63 11.68
C ILE A 195 -11.49 -21.24 12.91
N GLY A 196 -12.54 -20.59 13.43
CA GLY A 196 -13.34 -21.12 14.54
C GLY A 196 -14.15 -22.38 14.20
N LYS A 197 -14.20 -22.80 12.93
CA LYS A 197 -14.71 -24.11 12.52
C LYS A 197 -13.63 -25.19 12.43
N ALA A 198 -12.36 -24.79 12.39
CA ALA A 198 -11.20 -25.66 12.18
C ALA A 198 -10.52 -26.07 13.50
N VAL A 199 -10.88 -25.43 14.61
CA VAL A 199 -10.42 -25.68 15.99
C VAL A 199 -11.59 -26.19 16.81
#